data_AF-A0A7K3QL56-F1
#
_entry.id   AF-A0A7K3QL56-F1
#
_cell.length_a   1.000
_cell.length_b   1.000
_cell.length_c   1.000
_cell.angle_alpha   90.00
_cell.angle_beta   90.00
_cell.angle_gamma   90.00
#
_symmetry.space_group_name_H-M   'P 1'
#
loop_
_entity.id
_entity.type
_entity.pdbx_description
1 polymer ?
#
loop_
_entity_poly.entity_id
_entity_poly.type
_entity_poly.pdbx_seq_one_letter_code
_entity_poly.pdbx_strand_id
1 'polypeptide(L)' 'DWTVITTDGTWSSHWEHSIALTEQGPLVLTSPDGGKAKLAEYGVTTAPDPLA' A
#
# COMPACT_ATOMS: atom_id res chain seq x y z
N ASP A 1 -27.32 -9.56 -1.54
CA ASP A 1 -27.09 -8.29 -2.26
C ASP A 1 -25.81 -7.66 -1.73
N TRP A 2 -24.82 -7.43 -2.57
CA TRP A 2 -23.46 -6.99 -2.19
C TRP A 2 -22.76 -6.14 -3.26
N THR A 3 -23.21 -6.20 -4.52
CA THR A 3 -22.57 -5.47 -5.61
C THR A 3 -22.68 -3.97 -5.40
N VAL A 4 -21.54 -3.27 -5.38
CA VAL A 4 -21.44 -1.82 -5.26
C VAL A 4 -21.31 -1.21 -6.65
N ILE A 5 -22.08 -0.16 -6.93
CA ILE A 5 -22.03 0.64 -8.16
C ILE A 5 -21.90 2.13 -7.81
N THR A 6 -21.20 2.89 -8.63
CA THR A 6 -21.08 4.36 -8.50
C THR A 6 -22.43 5.04 -8.75
N THR A 7 -22.71 6.14 -8.05
CA THR A 7 -23.99 6.87 -8.18
C THR A 7 -24.15 7.58 -9.52
N ASP A 8 -23.05 7.83 -10.22
CA ASP A 8 -23.02 8.42 -11.56
C ASP A 8 -22.94 7.40 -12.69
N GLY A 9 -22.86 6.09 -12.35
CA GLY A 9 -22.77 4.99 -13.31
C GLY A 9 -21.45 4.91 -14.09
N THR A 10 -20.44 5.70 -13.73
CA THR A 10 -19.14 5.68 -14.40
C THR A 10 -18.23 4.57 -13.88
N TRP A 11 -17.15 4.27 -14.62
CA TRP A 11 -16.22 3.18 -14.28
C TRP A 11 -15.44 3.45 -12.99
N SER A 12 -15.29 2.42 -12.16
CA SER A 12 -14.49 2.43 -10.95
C SER A 12 -13.52 1.25 -10.91
N SER A 13 -12.38 1.46 -10.26
CA SER A 13 -11.35 0.43 -10.02
C SER A 13 -10.74 0.63 -8.64
N HIS A 14 -10.28 -0.45 -8.02
CA HIS A 14 -9.73 -0.44 -6.66
C HIS A 14 -8.52 -1.36 -6.57
N TRP A 15 -7.52 -0.92 -5.82
CA TRP A 15 -6.39 -1.70 -5.37
C TRP A 15 -6.15 -1.41 -3.89
N GLU A 16 -5.59 -2.38 -3.17
CA GLU A 16 -5.35 -2.30 -1.74
C GLU A 16 -3.93 -2.72 -1.38
N HIS A 17 -3.35 -2.02 -0.42
CA HIS A 17 -2.16 -2.44 0.29
C HIS A 17 -2.39 -2.42 1.80
N SER A 18 -1.91 -3.46 2.49
CA SER A 18 -1.83 -3.46 3.95
C SER A 18 -0.47 -2.89 4.37
N ILE A 19 -0.45 -2.01 5.37
CA ILE A 19 0.76 -1.30 5.80
C ILE A 19 0.96 -1.49 7.31
N ALA A 20 2.18 -1.86 7.70
CA ALA A 20 2.62 -1.77 9.08
C ALA A 20 3.31 -0.43 9.31
N LEU A 21 2.85 0.33 10.32
CA LEU A 21 3.53 1.51 10.81
C LEU A 21 4.45 1.11 11.96
N THR A 22 5.75 1.33 11.80
CA THR A 22 6.77 0.97 12.80
C THR A 22 7.58 2.20 13.18
N GLU A 23 8.34 2.12 14.27
CA GLU A 23 9.26 3.18 14.69
C GLU A 23 10.37 3.44 13.66
N GLN A 24 10.71 2.44 12.84
CA GLN A 24 11.75 2.54 11.81
C GLN A 24 11.22 3.03 10.45
N GLY A 25 9.91 3.25 10.34
CA GLY A 25 9.24 3.68 9.12
C GLY A 25 8.05 2.78 8.73
N PRO A 26 7.34 3.12 7.65
CA PRO A 26 6.28 2.27 7.11
C PRO A 26 6.86 1.05 6.38
N LEU A 27 6.09 -0.04 6.37
CA LEU A 27 6.35 -1.24 5.55
C LEU A 27 5.07 -1.66 4.84
N VAL A 28 5.10 -1.74 3.51
CA VAL A 28 3.97 -2.20 2.70
C VAL A 28 3.98 -3.72 2.65
N LEU A 29 3.11 -4.36 3.43
CA LEU A 29 3.09 -5.80 3.68
C LEU A 29 2.72 -6.65 2.47
N THR A 30 2.04 -6.04 1.49
CA THR A 30 1.62 -6.70 0.24
C THR A 30 2.42 -6.23 -0.97
N SER A 31 3.54 -5.52 -0.77
CA SER A 31 4.51 -5.20 -1.84
C SER A 31 5.73 -6.13 -1.76
N PRO A 32 6.21 -6.72 -2.87
CA PRO A 32 7.39 -7.58 -2.87
C PRO A 32 8.67 -6.94 -2.34
N ASP A 33 8.80 -5.61 -2.44
CA ASP A 33 9.95 -4.84 -1.96
C ASP A 33 9.63 -4.05 -0.67
N GLY A 34 8.53 -4.37 0.01
CA GLY A 34 8.07 -3.63 1.19
C GLY A 34 7.64 -2.18 0.90
N GLY A 35 7.50 -1.80 -0.37
CA GLY A 35 7.19 -0.44 -0.81
C GLY A 35 8.44 0.45 -0.97
N LYS A 36 9.64 -0.12 -0.84
CA LYS A 36 10.91 0.61 -0.77
C LYS A 36 11.13 1.51 -1.98
N ALA A 37 11.00 0.99 -3.20
CA ALA A 37 11.28 1.76 -4.41
C ALA A 37 10.32 2.95 -4.55
N LYS A 38 9.01 2.72 -4.38
CA LYS A 38 8.00 3.76 -4.57
C LYS A 38 8.02 4.81 -3.46
N LEU A 39 8.23 4.40 -2.21
CA LEU A 39 8.28 5.33 -1.08
C LEU A 39 9.55 6.18 -1.09
N ALA A 40 10.66 5.67 -1.63
CA ALA A 40 11.88 6.45 -1.81
C ALA A 40 11.69 7.64 -2.77
N GLU A 41 10.81 7.54 -3.78
CA GLU A 41 10.46 8.67 -4.67
C GLU A 41 9.85 9.85 -3.91
N TYR A 42 9.23 9.59 -2.76
CA TYR A 42 8.64 10.60 -1.87
C TYR A 42 9.56 10.98 -0.69
N GLY A 43 10.80 10.50 -0.68
CA GLY A 43 11.75 10.74 0.41
C GLY A 43 11.44 9.95 1.69
N VAL A 44 10.63 8.90 1.62
CA VAL A 44 10.27 8.06 2.76
C VAL A 44 11.21 6.85 2.84
N THR A 45 11.78 6.63 4.02
CA THR A 45 12.56 5.43 4.32
C THR A 45 11.64 4.36 4.88
N THR A 46 11.65 3.16 4.28
CA THR A 46 10.87 2.02 4.76
C THR A 46 11.58 1.30 5.90
N ALA A 47 10.80 0.67 6.78
CA ALA A 47 11.36 -0.26 7.76
C ALA A 47 12.08 -1.43 7.06
N PRO A 48 13.07 -2.06 7.70
CA PRO A 48 13.69 -3.28 7.18
C PRO A 48 12.67 -4.42 7.06
N ASP A 49 12.93 -5.35 6.14
CA ASP A 49 12.15 -6.58 6.06
C ASP A 49 12.40 -7.39 7.35
N PRO A 50 11.37 -7.71 8.15
CA PRO A 50 11.53 -8.46 9.39
C PRO A 50 11.99 -9.92 9.19
N LEU A 51 11.97 -10.42 7.95
CA LEU A 51 12.40 -11.78 7.60
C LEU A 51 13.77 -11.83 6.90
N ALA A 52 14.40 -10.69 6.65
CA ALA A 52 15.73 -10.62 6.03
C ALA A 52 16.87 -11.00 6.98
#